data_AF-A0AAJ6ASD4-F1
#
_entry.id   AF-A0AAJ6ASD4-F1
#
_cell.length_a   1.000
_cell.length_b   1.000
_cell.length_c   1.000
_cell.angle_alpha   90.00
_cell.angle_beta   90.00
_cell.angle_gamma   90.00
#
_symmetry.space_group_name_H-M   'P 1'
#
loop_
_entity.id
_entity.type
_entity.pdbx_description
1 polymer ?
#
loop_
_entity_poly.entity_id
_entity_poly.type
_entity_poly.pdbx_seq_one_letter_code
_entity_poly.pdbx_strand_id
1 'polypeptide(L)'
;MSRPSERDRGPERPPGEDRTLEALGLAGVPREEPLLYPGAWPRESGLLDGDRLLPLAGAVHDDGGGRVPVLAIGSNASPGQLRHKMAEFGIGSPVPMVRSRVTGLGIGVSAHVSRMGYVSASPVAAPGAVRELFVLWLDAEQLAVVDASEGVPMAGGNFDRAWLPAPDVRVEPGDGSVLRGAYAYVNRHGVLHDGTRTGAPRRHPGEQRPLIAGLLHGSARLRALFGTTPDEFCARARADRRLCDRGTRLFLEEERVTASGLERYVGGGPDDPFAGARPPSAGPTGPTP
;
A
#
# COMPACT_ATOMS: atom_id res chain seq x y z
N MET A 1 -33.45 -54.94 22.40
CA MET A 1 -32.22 -54.10 22.42
C MET A 1 -31.81 -53.88 20.99
N SER A 2 -32.27 -52.79 20.37
CA SER A 2 -31.96 -52.46 18.97
C SER A 2 -30.97 -51.30 18.95
N ARG A 3 -29.80 -51.53 18.35
CA ARG A 3 -28.75 -50.51 18.17
C ARG A 3 -29.29 -49.39 17.26
N PRO A 4 -29.06 -48.10 17.58
CA PRO A 4 -29.36 -47.04 16.64
C PRO A 4 -28.35 -47.07 15.49
N SER A 5 -28.86 -46.88 14.27
CA SER A 5 -28.09 -46.78 13.02
C SER A 5 -27.10 -45.62 13.09
N GLU A 6 -25.84 -45.91 12.78
CA GLU A 6 -24.82 -44.87 12.57
C GLU A 6 -25.16 -44.02 11.35
N ARG A 7 -25.60 -42.78 11.63
CA ARG A 7 -25.09 -41.53 11.07
C ARG A 7 -24.83 -41.57 9.56
N ASP A 8 -25.68 -41.00 8.72
CA ASP A 8 -25.74 -39.55 8.49
C ASP A 8 -24.50 -38.78 8.99
N ARG A 9 -23.33 -39.13 8.46
CA ARG A 9 -22.20 -38.20 8.35
C ARG A 9 -22.06 -37.86 6.86
N GLY A 10 -22.62 -36.72 6.47
CA GLY A 10 -22.11 -36.02 5.30
C GLY A 10 -20.59 -35.81 5.45
N PRO A 11 -19.85 -35.65 4.34
CA PRO A 11 -18.39 -35.56 4.39
C PRO A 11 -17.99 -34.46 5.39
N GLU A 12 -17.30 -34.87 6.44
CA GLU A 12 -16.75 -33.99 7.45
C GLU A 12 -15.76 -33.08 6.72
N ARG A 13 -16.17 -31.82 6.48
CA ARG A 13 -15.32 -30.79 5.90
C ARG A 13 -14.04 -30.78 6.73
N PRO A 14 -12.83 -30.90 6.13
CA PRO A 14 -11.60 -30.84 6.91
C PRO A 14 -11.63 -29.56 7.76
N PRO A 15 -11.12 -29.58 9.00
CA PRO A 15 -11.10 -28.40 9.86
C PRO A 15 -10.57 -27.23 9.04
N GLY A 16 -11.45 -26.27 8.73
CA GLY A 16 -11.09 -25.15 7.88
C GLY A 16 -9.92 -24.45 8.54
N GLU A 17 -8.79 -24.39 7.83
CA GLU A 17 -7.62 -23.64 8.27
C GLU A 17 -8.08 -22.26 8.77
N ASP A 18 -7.63 -21.86 9.96
CA ASP A 18 -7.99 -20.55 10.51
C ASP A 18 -7.44 -19.47 9.56
N ARG A 19 -8.37 -18.84 8.82
CA ARG A 19 -8.06 -17.81 7.83
C ARG A 19 -8.16 -16.39 8.41
N THR A 20 -8.22 -16.24 9.73
CA THR A 20 -8.12 -14.92 10.35
C THR A 20 -6.76 -14.29 10.07
N LEU A 21 -6.72 -12.97 9.95
CA LEU A 21 -5.47 -12.23 9.73
C LEU A 21 -4.48 -12.48 10.87
N GLU A 22 -4.95 -12.67 12.10
CA GLU A 22 -4.12 -13.00 13.26
C GLU A 22 -3.43 -14.35 13.07
N ALA A 23 -4.20 -15.41 12.77
CA ALA A 23 -3.66 -16.75 12.56
C ALA A 23 -2.67 -16.81 11.37
N LEU A 24 -2.87 -15.97 10.36
CA LEU A 24 -2.00 -15.87 9.19
C LEU A 24 -0.78 -14.95 9.40
N GLY A 25 -0.67 -14.24 10.53
CA GLY A 25 0.40 -13.26 10.79
C GLY A 25 0.31 -12.00 9.91
N LEU A 26 -0.91 -11.63 9.50
CA LEU A 26 -1.22 -10.53 8.58
C LEU A 26 -2.01 -9.39 9.25
N ALA A 27 -2.29 -9.48 10.55
CA ALA A 27 -3.11 -8.51 11.29
C ALA A 27 -2.41 -7.17 11.58
N GLY A 28 -1.07 -7.11 11.52
CA GLY A 28 -0.31 -5.91 11.88
C GLY A 28 -0.73 -4.67 11.07
N VAL A 29 -0.83 -3.52 11.75
CA VAL A 29 -1.28 -2.25 11.17
C VAL A 29 -0.14 -1.23 11.21
N PRO A 30 0.60 -1.03 10.10
CA PRO A 30 1.66 -0.01 9.99
C PRO A 30 1.26 1.40 10.42
N ARG A 31 -0.01 1.78 10.26
CA ARG A 31 -0.55 3.06 10.73
C ARG A 31 -0.51 3.18 12.26
N GLU A 32 -0.67 2.09 13.00
CA GLU A 32 -0.64 2.06 14.46
C GLU A 32 0.77 1.76 14.99
N GLU A 33 1.49 0.87 14.31
CA GLU A 33 2.85 0.43 14.64
C GLU A 33 3.80 0.75 13.47
N PRO A 34 4.43 1.94 13.45
CA PRO A 34 5.10 2.46 12.26
C PRO A 34 6.29 1.61 11.82
N LEU A 35 6.97 0.99 12.77
CA LEU A 35 8.12 0.14 12.51
C LEU A 35 7.74 -1.19 11.82
N LEU A 36 6.45 -1.55 11.79
CA LEU A 36 5.97 -2.66 10.97
C LEU A 36 5.90 -2.31 9.49
N TYR A 37 5.91 -1.03 9.09
CA TYR A 37 5.80 -0.65 7.68
C TYR A 37 6.87 -1.37 6.82
N PRO A 38 6.50 -1.93 5.64
CA PRO A 38 5.21 -1.81 4.94
C PRO A 38 4.11 -2.77 5.42
N GLY A 39 4.31 -3.51 6.50
CA GLY A 39 3.42 -4.55 6.99
C GLY A 39 3.69 -5.90 6.33
N ALA A 40 3.08 -6.95 6.87
CA ALA A 40 3.17 -8.28 6.29
C ALA A 40 2.35 -8.37 5.01
N TRP A 41 2.93 -8.92 3.94
CA TRP A 41 2.26 -9.17 2.68
C TRP A 41 1.83 -10.64 2.60
N PRO A 42 0.65 -10.94 2.04
CA PRO A 42 0.25 -12.33 1.85
C PRO A 42 1.17 -13.02 0.84
N ARG A 43 1.21 -14.36 0.89
CA ARG A 43 2.03 -15.17 -0.02
C ARG A 43 1.31 -15.47 -1.33
N GLU A 44 -0.01 -15.47 -1.32
CA GLU A 44 -0.87 -15.85 -2.43
C GLU A 44 -1.94 -14.78 -2.65
N SER A 45 -2.61 -14.86 -3.80
CA SER A 45 -3.83 -14.08 -4.04
C SER A 45 -4.88 -14.45 -3.00
N GLY A 46 -5.68 -13.47 -2.58
CA GLY A 46 -6.73 -13.70 -1.59
C GLY A 46 -7.83 -12.66 -1.66
N LEU A 47 -8.94 -12.97 -1.02
CA LEU A 47 -10.07 -12.08 -0.80
C LEU A 47 -10.04 -11.62 0.66
N LEU A 48 -9.72 -10.35 0.89
CA LEU A 48 -9.80 -9.76 2.22
C LEU A 48 -11.27 -9.50 2.55
N ASP A 49 -11.83 -10.28 3.47
CA ASP A 49 -13.22 -10.20 3.92
C ASP A 49 -13.24 -10.02 5.44
N GLY A 50 -13.50 -8.79 5.89
CA GLY A 50 -13.38 -8.42 7.28
C GLY A 50 -11.98 -8.73 7.85
N ASP A 51 -11.93 -9.49 8.94
CA ASP A 51 -10.70 -9.92 9.60
C ASP A 51 -10.12 -11.23 9.03
N ARG A 52 -10.52 -11.64 7.82
CA ARG A 52 -10.08 -12.89 7.19
C ARG A 52 -9.48 -12.66 5.81
N LEU A 53 -8.50 -13.48 5.45
CA LEU A 53 -8.00 -13.59 4.09
C LEU A 53 -8.41 -14.96 3.52
N LEU A 54 -9.45 -14.95 2.70
CA LEU A 54 -9.99 -16.15 2.08
C LEU A 54 -9.28 -16.46 0.75
N PRO A 55 -9.21 -17.73 0.31
CA PRO A 55 -8.74 -18.05 -1.03
C PRO A 55 -9.56 -17.33 -2.10
N LEU A 56 -8.88 -16.79 -3.10
CA LEU A 56 -9.54 -16.17 -4.25
C LEU A 56 -10.02 -17.24 -5.22
N ALA A 57 -11.34 -17.39 -5.38
CA ALA A 57 -11.93 -18.33 -6.33
C ALA A 57 -12.22 -17.62 -7.67
N GLY A 58 -11.64 -18.15 -8.75
CA GLY A 58 -11.85 -17.63 -10.11
C GLY A 58 -11.04 -16.38 -10.45
N ALA A 59 -11.12 -15.96 -11.71
CA ALA A 59 -10.50 -14.73 -12.18
C ALA A 59 -11.31 -13.52 -11.68
N VAL A 60 -10.67 -12.60 -10.97
CA VAL A 60 -11.25 -11.30 -10.64
C VAL A 60 -10.77 -10.33 -11.70
N HIS A 61 -11.50 -10.25 -12.80
CA HIS A 61 -11.32 -9.21 -13.80
C HIS A 61 -12.61 -8.45 -14.01
N ASP A 62 -12.47 -7.32 -14.69
CA ASP A 62 -13.55 -6.46 -15.14
C ASP A 62 -14.43 -7.17 -16.18
N ASP A 63 -15.22 -8.15 -15.75
CA ASP A 63 -16.32 -8.72 -16.52
C ASP A 63 -17.64 -8.01 -16.13
N GLY A 64 -17.61 -6.67 -16.02
CA GLY A 64 -18.78 -5.83 -15.75
C GLY A 64 -19.03 -5.48 -14.27
N GLY A 65 -18.05 -5.71 -13.39
CA GLY A 65 -18.18 -5.56 -11.93
C GLY A 65 -17.84 -4.19 -11.35
N GLY A 66 -17.41 -3.21 -12.16
CA GLY A 66 -17.14 -1.85 -11.68
C GLY A 66 -16.00 -1.76 -10.66
N ARG A 67 -14.93 -2.53 -10.83
CA ARG A 67 -13.74 -2.46 -9.96
C ARG A 67 -12.53 -1.94 -10.73
N VAL A 68 -11.74 -1.08 -10.09
CA VAL A 68 -10.51 -0.54 -10.67
C VAL A 68 -9.27 -1.31 -10.18
N PRO A 69 -8.32 -1.62 -11.07
CA PRO A 69 -7.06 -2.23 -10.67
C PRO A 69 -6.11 -1.19 -10.09
N VAL A 70 -5.64 -1.40 -8.87
CA VAL A 70 -4.68 -0.54 -8.18
C VAL A 70 -3.48 -1.36 -7.70
N LEU A 71 -2.28 -1.02 -8.16
CA LEU A 71 -1.04 -1.61 -7.70
C LEU A 71 -0.77 -1.22 -6.25
N ALA A 72 -0.74 -2.21 -5.37
CA ALA A 72 -0.41 -2.07 -3.97
C ALA A 72 1.11 -2.06 -3.76
N ILE A 73 1.62 -0.93 -3.29
CA ILE A 73 3.02 -0.77 -2.88
C ILE A 73 3.03 -0.28 -1.45
N GLY A 74 3.90 -0.88 -0.64
CA GLY A 74 3.98 -0.51 0.76
C GLY A 74 2.78 -1.03 1.56
N SER A 75 2.20 -0.15 2.39
CA SER A 75 1.18 -0.55 3.36
C SER A 75 -0.15 -1.00 2.75
N ASN A 76 -0.46 -0.61 1.50
CA ASN A 76 -1.66 -1.09 0.81
C ASN A 76 -1.57 -2.58 0.42
N ALA A 77 -0.39 -3.19 0.46
CA ALA A 77 -0.25 -4.64 0.25
C ALA A 77 -0.39 -5.43 1.57
N SER A 78 -0.57 -4.75 2.72
CA SER A 78 -0.79 -5.38 4.01
C SER A 78 -2.29 -5.53 4.31
N PRO A 79 -2.80 -6.76 4.50
CA PRO A 79 -4.22 -6.99 4.77
C PRO A 79 -4.71 -6.32 6.06
N GLY A 80 -3.92 -6.38 7.14
CA GLY A 80 -4.22 -5.69 8.40
C GLY A 80 -4.36 -4.18 8.21
N GLN A 81 -3.47 -3.56 7.43
CA GLN A 81 -3.57 -2.15 7.10
C GLN A 81 -4.83 -1.82 6.29
N LEU A 82 -5.12 -2.58 5.24
CA LEU A 82 -6.30 -2.37 4.40
C LEU A 82 -7.57 -2.54 5.22
N ARG A 83 -7.66 -3.61 6.03
CA ARG A 83 -8.79 -3.86 6.93
C ARG A 83 -8.98 -2.69 7.89
N HIS A 84 -7.91 -2.18 8.49
CA HIS A 84 -7.99 -1.01 9.38
C HIS A 84 -8.56 0.21 8.64
N LYS A 85 -8.10 0.51 7.41
CA LYS A 85 -8.65 1.59 6.58
C LYS A 85 -10.14 1.37 6.30
N MET A 86 -10.53 0.18 5.84
CA MET A 86 -11.94 -0.12 5.52
C MET A 86 -12.84 -0.03 6.76
N ALA A 87 -12.35 -0.50 7.92
CA ALA A 87 -13.05 -0.43 9.21
C ALA A 87 -13.42 1.00 9.61
N GLU A 88 -12.46 1.94 9.47
CA GLU A 88 -12.61 3.34 9.85
C GLU A 88 -13.76 4.03 9.10
N PHE A 89 -14.09 3.52 7.92
CA PHE A 89 -15.12 4.03 7.03
C PHE A 89 -16.36 3.13 6.94
N GLY A 90 -16.45 2.08 7.76
CA GLY A 90 -17.59 1.16 7.77
C GLY A 90 -17.72 0.28 6.53
N ILE A 91 -16.66 0.15 5.73
CA ILE A 91 -16.65 -0.68 4.53
C ILE A 91 -16.48 -2.14 4.94
N GLY A 92 -17.52 -2.94 4.69
CA GLY A 92 -17.53 -4.38 4.90
C GLY A 92 -17.40 -5.21 3.62
N SER A 93 -17.43 -4.57 2.44
CA SER A 93 -17.30 -5.30 1.17
C SER A 93 -15.90 -5.90 1.02
N PRO A 94 -15.78 -7.15 0.51
CA PRO A 94 -14.48 -7.78 0.37
C PRO A 94 -13.57 -7.08 -0.66
N VAL A 95 -12.25 -7.12 -0.41
CA VAL A 95 -11.21 -6.56 -1.30
C VAL A 95 -10.42 -7.70 -1.93
N PRO A 96 -10.56 -7.94 -3.25
CA PRO A 96 -9.69 -8.87 -3.96
C PRO A 96 -8.26 -8.33 -4.04
N MET A 97 -7.30 -9.13 -3.57
CA MET A 97 -5.87 -8.87 -3.62
C MET A 97 -5.24 -9.92 -4.54
N VAL A 98 -4.94 -9.56 -5.78
CA VAL A 98 -4.40 -10.48 -6.78
C VAL A 98 -2.89 -10.33 -6.85
N ARG A 99 -2.17 -11.41 -6.56
CA ARG A 99 -0.72 -11.45 -6.78
C ARG A 99 -0.45 -11.49 -8.28
N SER A 100 0.37 -10.54 -8.74
CA SER A 100 0.65 -10.31 -10.15
C SER A 100 2.15 -10.11 -10.38
N ARG A 101 2.61 -10.65 -11.50
CA ARG A 101 3.94 -10.33 -12.04
C ARG A 101 3.88 -8.94 -12.66
N VAL A 102 4.78 -8.06 -12.23
CA VAL A 102 4.86 -6.67 -12.68
C VAL A 102 6.25 -6.39 -13.25
N THR A 103 6.29 -5.91 -14.50
CA THR A 103 7.51 -5.53 -15.20
C THR A 103 7.54 -4.02 -15.45
N GLY A 104 8.69 -3.37 -15.28
CA GLY A 104 8.87 -1.93 -15.51
C GLY A 104 8.74 -1.07 -14.25
N LEU A 105 8.46 -1.67 -13.09
CA LEU A 105 8.19 -0.97 -11.85
C LEU A 105 9.15 -1.38 -10.72
N GLY A 106 9.58 -0.37 -9.96
CA GLY A 106 10.43 -0.46 -8.78
C GLY A 106 9.70 -0.08 -7.49
N ILE A 107 10.33 -0.39 -6.34
CA ILE A 107 9.90 0.12 -5.03
C ILE A 107 11.03 1.00 -4.48
N GLY A 108 10.81 2.31 -4.55
CA GLY A 108 11.68 3.33 -3.99
C GLY A 108 11.23 3.80 -2.61
N VAL A 109 11.99 4.73 -2.05
CA VAL A 109 11.67 5.40 -0.78
C VAL A 109 11.09 6.78 -1.07
N SER A 110 9.91 7.08 -0.53
CA SER A 110 9.30 8.40 -0.66
C SER A 110 10.17 9.50 -0.07
N ALA A 111 10.16 10.69 -0.66
CA ALA A 111 10.86 11.84 -0.15
C ALA A 111 10.03 12.65 0.87
N HIS A 112 9.27 11.97 1.73
CA HIS A 112 8.50 12.64 2.78
C HIS A 112 8.49 11.85 4.08
N VAL A 113 8.36 12.56 5.20
CA VAL A 113 8.13 11.94 6.52
C VAL A 113 6.62 11.84 6.75
N SER A 114 6.11 10.62 6.88
CA SER A 114 4.68 10.41 7.14
C SER A 114 4.32 10.86 8.54
N ARG A 115 3.13 11.46 8.68
CA ARG A 115 2.51 11.76 9.99
C ARG A 115 2.26 10.50 10.83
N MET A 116 2.26 9.32 10.19
CA MET A 116 2.12 8.03 10.90
C MET A 116 3.43 7.56 11.53
N GLY A 117 4.56 8.22 11.27
CA GLY A 117 5.84 7.91 11.92
C GLY A 117 6.78 7.03 11.12
N TYR A 118 6.57 6.86 9.82
CA TYR A 118 7.44 6.09 8.93
C TYR A 118 7.82 6.91 7.69
N VAL A 119 8.80 6.42 6.92
CA VAL A 119 9.07 6.92 5.56
C VAL A 119 8.54 5.88 4.59
N SER A 120 7.51 6.24 3.81
CA SER A 120 6.79 5.26 3.02
C SER A 120 7.59 4.80 1.80
N ALA A 121 7.19 3.66 1.26
CA ALA A 121 7.56 3.21 -0.07
C ALA A 121 6.86 4.07 -1.13
N SER A 122 7.43 4.11 -2.33
CA SER A 122 6.82 4.74 -3.51
C SER A 122 7.17 3.96 -4.77
N PRO A 123 6.26 3.90 -5.77
CA PRO A 123 6.60 3.34 -7.07
C PRO A 123 7.69 4.17 -7.72
N VAL A 124 8.61 3.52 -8.43
CA VAL A 124 9.63 4.17 -9.26
C VAL A 124 9.72 3.46 -10.60
N ALA A 125 10.02 4.19 -11.67
CA ALA A 125 10.27 3.58 -12.96
C ALA A 125 11.50 2.68 -12.86
N ALA A 126 11.37 1.44 -13.31
CA ALA A 126 12.47 0.48 -13.35
C ALA A 126 12.34 -0.37 -14.62
N PRO A 127 12.67 0.18 -15.81
CA PRO A 127 12.53 -0.53 -17.08
C PRO A 127 13.18 -1.91 -17.04
N GLY A 128 12.45 -2.94 -17.47
CA GLY A 128 12.91 -4.33 -17.49
C GLY A 128 12.99 -5.02 -16.12
N ALA A 129 12.87 -4.31 -14.99
CA ALA A 129 12.84 -4.94 -13.69
C ALA A 129 11.51 -5.68 -13.50
N VAL A 130 11.59 -6.94 -13.05
CA VAL A 130 10.41 -7.78 -12.79
C VAL A 130 10.30 -8.07 -11.31
N ARG A 131 9.07 -8.00 -10.78
CA ARG A 131 8.76 -8.30 -9.38
C ARG A 131 7.33 -8.81 -9.23
N GLU A 132 7.07 -9.38 -8.07
CA GLU A 132 5.73 -9.79 -7.65
C GLU A 132 5.14 -8.68 -6.77
N LEU A 133 3.97 -8.17 -7.15
CA LEU A 133 3.20 -7.18 -6.40
C LEU A 133 1.73 -7.63 -6.31
N PHE A 134 0.94 -6.91 -5.53
CA PHE A 134 -0.51 -7.11 -5.49
C PHE A 134 -1.23 -6.05 -6.32
N VAL A 135 -2.21 -6.47 -7.09
CA VAL A 135 -3.25 -5.63 -7.66
C VAL A 135 -4.48 -5.74 -6.76
N LEU A 136 -4.93 -4.62 -6.21
CA LEU A 136 -6.20 -4.52 -5.53
C LEU A 136 -7.27 -4.23 -6.57
N TRP A 137 -8.37 -4.96 -6.55
CA TRP A 137 -9.54 -4.66 -7.37
C TRP A 137 -10.57 -3.93 -6.53
N LEU A 138 -10.56 -2.60 -6.57
CA LEU A 138 -11.34 -1.77 -5.66
C LEU A 138 -12.65 -1.33 -6.32
N ASP A 139 -13.77 -1.46 -5.60
CA ASP A 139 -15.00 -0.76 -5.97
C ASP A 139 -14.90 0.75 -5.65
N ALA A 140 -15.93 1.53 -5.99
CA ALA A 140 -15.93 2.99 -5.84
C ALA A 140 -15.67 3.45 -4.39
N GLU A 141 -16.30 2.80 -3.41
CA GLU A 141 -16.18 3.18 -2.00
C GLU A 141 -14.80 2.83 -1.45
N GLN A 142 -14.33 1.61 -1.76
CA GLN A 142 -12.99 1.16 -1.39
C GLN A 142 -11.91 2.05 -1.99
N LEU A 143 -12.05 2.42 -3.27
CA LEU A 143 -11.12 3.31 -3.97
C LEU A 143 -11.06 4.69 -3.32
N ALA A 144 -12.22 5.27 -2.99
CA ALA A 144 -12.29 6.58 -2.35
C ALA A 144 -11.63 6.58 -0.96
N VAL A 145 -11.73 5.47 -0.20
CA VAL A 145 -11.00 5.30 1.07
C VAL A 145 -9.50 5.24 0.86
N VAL A 146 -9.02 4.49 -0.13
CA VAL A 146 -7.58 4.43 -0.41
C VAL A 146 -7.09 5.81 -0.87
N ASP A 147 -7.77 6.48 -1.80
CA ASP A 147 -7.44 7.84 -2.24
C ASP A 147 -7.36 8.84 -1.09
N ALA A 148 -8.35 8.82 -0.19
CA ALA A 148 -8.37 9.68 1.00
C ALA A 148 -7.16 9.41 1.90
N SER A 149 -6.79 8.14 2.08
CA SER A 149 -5.64 7.75 2.91
C SER A 149 -4.28 8.16 2.30
N GLU A 150 -4.20 8.27 0.98
CA GLU A 150 -3.00 8.74 0.25
C GLU A 150 -2.99 10.28 0.08
N GLY A 151 -4.10 10.93 0.44
CA GLY A 151 -4.29 12.39 0.36
C GLY A 151 -4.61 12.90 -1.04
N VAL A 152 -5.02 12.05 -1.97
CA VAL A 152 -5.31 12.43 -3.38
C VAL A 152 -6.29 13.61 -3.48
N PRO A 153 -7.42 13.65 -2.73
CA PRO A 153 -8.38 14.76 -2.82
C PRO A 153 -7.86 16.08 -2.23
N MET A 154 -6.75 16.06 -1.50
CA MET A 154 -6.22 17.23 -0.79
C MET A 154 -5.13 17.91 -1.63
N ALA A 155 -5.18 19.24 -1.75
CA ALA A 155 -4.11 20.00 -2.40
C ALA A 155 -2.73 19.76 -1.76
N GLY A 156 -2.69 19.58 -0.44
CA GLY A 156 -1.49 19.22 0.33
C GLY A 156 -1.27 17.72 0.55
N GLY A 157 -1.93 16.86 -0.23
CA GLY A 157 -1.73 15.40 -0.20
C GLY A 157 -0.31 14.97 -0.58
N ASN A 158 0.06 13.74 -0.25
CA ASN A 158 1.41 13.22 -0.51
C ASN A 158 1.53 12.49 -1.85
N PHE A 159 0.41 12.05 -2.43
CA PHE A 159 0.40 11.25 -3.64
C PHE A 159 -0.66 11.71 -4.63
N ASP A 160 -0.38 11.47 -5.91
CA ASP A 160 -1.34 11.48 -6.99
C ASP A 160 -1.62 10.07 -7.45
N ARG A 161 -2.88 9.79 -7.80
CA ARG A 161 -3.21 8.55 -8.50
C ARG A 161 -2.86 8.71 -9.97
N ALA A 162 -2.05 7.80 -10.50
CA ALA A 162 -1.58 7.79 -11.88
C ALA A 162 -1.93 6.47 -12.55
N TRP A 163 -2.41 6.50 -13.79
CA TRP A 163 -2.62 5.28 -14.58
C TRP A 163 -1.31 4.85 -15.22
N LEU A 164 -0.85 3.64 -14.92
CA LEU A 164 0.36 3.06 -15.49
C LEU A 164 -0.03 2.11 -16.64
N PRO A 165 0.10 2.53 -17.92
CA PRO A 165 -0.34 1.72 -19.04
C PRO A 165 0.68 0.62 -19.41
N ALA A 166 0.19 -0.46 -20.00
CA ALA A 166 1.03 -1.34 -20.80
C ALA A 166 1.38 -0.64 -22.14
N PRO A 167 2.60 -0.81 -22.69
CA PRO A 167 3.64 -1.73 -22.25
C PRO A 167 4.62 -1.16 -21.21
N ASP A 168 4.53 0.12 -20.86
CA ASP A 168 5.48 0.79 -19.96
C ASP A 168 5.57 0.12 -18.59
N VAL A 169 4.40 -0.26 -18.06
CA VAL A 169 4.27 -1.13 -16.88
C VAL A 169 3.36 -2.29 -17.25
N ARG A 170 3.95 -3.48 -17.38
CA ARG A 170 3.22 -4.70 -17.73
C ARG A 170 2.81 -5.44 -16.47
N VAL A 171 1.50 -5.63 -16.28
CA VAL A 171 0.90 -6.31 -15.14
C VAL A 171 0.22 -7.60 -15.60
N GLU A 172 0.67 -8.72 -15.06
CA GLU A 172 0.19 -10.07 -15.38
C GLU A 172 -0.38 -10.73 -14.13
N PRO A 173 -1.71 -10.70 -13.96
CA PRO A 173 -2.41 -11.58 -13.03
C PRO A 173 -2.07 -13.03 -13.37
N GLY A 174 -1.93 -13.92 -12.37
CA GLY A 174 -1.43 -15.29 -12.55
C GLY A 174 -2.26 -16.22 -13.47
N ASP A 175 -3.30 -15.71 -14.12
CA ASP A 175 -4.14 -16.42 -15.10
C ASP A 175 -3.63 -16.29 -16.56
N GLY A 176 -2.51 -15.59 -16.76
CA GLY A 176 -1.88 -15.42 -18.07
C GLY A 176 -2.41 -14.22 -18.88
N SER A 177 -3.37 -13.47 -18.33
CA SER A 177 -3.82 -12.22 -18.92
C SER A 177 -2.78 -11.10 -18.74
N VAL A 178 -2.88 -10.05 -19.55
CA VAL A 178 -2.12 -8.80 -19.38
C VAL A 178 -3.11 -7.67 -19.25
N LEU A 179 -3.05 -6.93 -18.13
CA LEU A 179 -3.91 -5.76 -17.95
C LEU A 179 -3.48 -4.64 -18.92
N ARG A 180 -4.45 -3.87 -19.40
CA ARG A 180 -4.20 -2.64 -20.18
C ARG A 180 -3.40 -1.60 -19.39
N GLY A 181 -3.49 -1.66 -18.07
CA GLY A 181 -2.76 -0.85 -17.12
C GLY A 181 -3.33 -1.05 -15.73
N ALA A 182 -2.76 -0.36 -14.75
CA ALA A 182 -3.28 -0.29 -13.40
C ALA A 182 -2.95 1.08 -12.78
N TYR A 183 -3.77 1.54 -11.84
CA TYR A 183 -3.45 2.73 -11.09
C TYR A 183 -2.33 2.47 -10.07
N ALA A 184 -1.54 3.49 -9.78
CA ALA A 184 -0.61 3.51 -8.65
C ALA A 184 -0.58 4.90 -8.02
N TYR A 185 -0.09 5.00 -6.78
CA TYR A 185 0.06 6.27 -6.08
C TYR A 185 1.49 6.80 -6.24
N VAL A 186 1.67 7.83 -7.08
CA VAL A 186 2.94 8.48 -7.38
C VAL A 186 3.17 9.64 -6.39
N ASN A 187 4.35 9.71 -5.78
CA ASN A 187 4.61 10.65 -4.70
C ASN A 187 4.83 12.08 -5.23
N ARG A 188 4.11 13.06 -4.66
CA ARG A 188 4.20 14.49 -5.03
C ARG A 188 5.52 15.14 -4.61
N HIS A 189 6.19 14.59 -3.61
CA HIS A 189 7.48 15.08 -3.12
C HIS A 189 8.66 14.43 -3.85
N GLY A 190 8.42 13.52 -4.79
CA GLY A 190 9.45 12.68 -5.40
C GLY A 190 9.90 11.54 -4.48
N VAL A 191 11.08 11.01 -4.76
CA VAL A 191 11.68 9.89 -4.03
C VAL A 191 13.11 10.21 -3.61
N LEU A 192 13.59 9.57 -2.55
CA LEU A 192 14.97 9.72 -2.13
C LEU A 192 15.89 9.08 -3.17
N HIS A 193 16.98 9.73 -3.56
CA HIS A 193 18.02 9.10 -4.39
C HIS A 193 19.00 8.27 -3.54
N ASP A 194 19.72 7.36 -4.19
CA ASP A 194 20.60 6.37 -3.56
C ASP A 194 21.96 6.92 -3.11
N GLY A 195 22.23 8.21 -3.32
CA GLY A 195 23.52 8.86 -3.05
C GLY A 195 24.59 8.67 -4.12
N THR A 196 24.30 7.93 -5.20
CA THR A 196 25.25 7.73 -6.30
C THR A 196 25.23 8.91 -7.27
N ARG A 197 26.27 9.02 -8.11
CA ARG A 197 26.37 10.10 -9.12
C ARG A 197 25.23 10.09 -10.15
N THR A 198 24.56 8.96 -10.35
CA THR A 198 23.43 8.87 -11.29
C THR A 198 22.14 9.44 -10.71
N GLY A 199 22.08 9.66 -9.38
CA GLY A 199 20.88 10.15 -8.71
C GLY A 199 19.70 9.19 -8.84
N ALA A 200 19.97 7.88 -8.99
CA ALA A 200 18.94 6.87 -9.15
C ALA A 200 18.06 6.78 -7.88
N PRO A 201 16.77 6.45 -8.01
CA PRO A 201 15.91 6.26 -6.85
C PRO A 201 16.46 5.20 -5.87
N ARG A 202 16.51 5.56 -4.59
CA ARG A 202 16.88 4.67 -3.49
C ARG A 202 15.88 3.54 -3.37
N ARG A 203 16.35 2.31 -3.48
CA ARG A 203 15.52 1.11 -3.24
C ARG A 203 15.04 1.07 -1.78
N HIS A 204 13.75 0.81 -1.57
CA HIS A 204 13.23 0.55 -0.24
C HIS A 204 13.76 -0.81 0.27
N PRO A 205 14.32 -0.89 1.50
CA PRO A 205 14.96 -2.12 1.98
C PRO A 205 13.96 -3.23 2.33
N GLY A 206 12.70 -2.88 2.54
CA GLY A 206 11.63 -3.82 2.93
C GLY A 206 11.22 -3.68 4.40
N GLU A 207 12.03 -3.00 5.21
CA GLU A 207 11.80 -2.81 6.63
C GLU A 207 12.12 -1.37 7.05
N GLN A 208 11.35 -0.79 7.99
CA GLN A 208 11.58 0.58 8.44
C GLN A 208 12.83 0.78 9.28
N ARG A 209 13.16 -0.16 10.18
CA ARG A 209 14.32 0.00 11.07
C ARG A 209 15.63 0.26 10.31
N PRO A 210 16.04 -0.57 9.33
CA PRO A 210 17.25 -0.29 8.56
C PRO A 210 17.12 0.96 7.68
N LEU A 211 15.92 1.26 7.17
CA LEU A 211 15.68 2.48 6.40
C LEU A 211 15.96 3.72 7.25
N ILE A 212 15.23 3.87 8.36
CA ILE A 212 15.31 5.04 9.24
C ILE A 212 16.71 5.15 9.84
N ALA A 213 17.31 4.06 10.31
CA ALA A 213 18.68 4.08 10.81
C ALA A 213 19.67 4.63 9.76
N GLY A 214 19.53 4.20 8.50
CA GLY A 214 20.33 4.73 7.40
C GLY A 214 20.08 6.22 7.10
N LEU A 215 18.82 6.68 7.17
CA LEU A 215 18.48 8.09 6.99
C LEU A 215 19.04 8.97 8.11
N LEU A 216 18.92 8.51 9.36
CA LEU A 216 19.45 9.19 10.54
C LEU A 216 20.98 9.21 10.51
N HIS A 217 21.64 8.13 10.11
CA HIS A 217 23.09 8.11 9.96
C HIS A 217 23.57 9.15 8.94
N GLY A 218 22.87 9.24 7.80
CA GLY A 218 23.20 10.15 6.70
C GLY A 218 22.91 11.63 6.93
N SER A 219 22.23 12.04 8.01
CA SER A 219 21.91 13.46 8.25
C SER A 219 21.90 13.82 9.74
N ALA A 220 22.82 14.72 10.11
CA ALA A 220 22.84 15.30 11.46
C ALA A 220 21.60 16.15 11.75
N ARG A 221 21.05 16.82 10.73
CA ARG A 221 19.85 17.65 10.83
C ARG A 221 18.61 16.80 11.07
N LEU A 222 18.49 15.64 10.41
CA LEU A 222 17.42 14.67 10.71
C LEU A 222 17.54 14.15 12.14
N ARG A 223 18.75 13.85 12.63
CA ARG A 223 18.94 13.43 14.02
C ARG A 223 18.51 14.50 15.03
N ALA A 224 18.80 15.76 14.75
CA ALA A 224 18.37 16.87 15.61
C ALA A 224 16.84 16.96 15.69
N LEU A 225 16.14 16.73 14.57
CA LEU A 225 14.69 16.76 14.51
C LEU A 225 14.05 15.53 15.18
N PHE A 226 14.50 14.34 14.81
CA PHE A 226 13.78 13.09 15.04
C PHE A 226 14.43 12.16 16.07
N GLY A 227 15.60 12.49 16.61
CA GLY A 227 16.35 11.61 17.50
C GLY A 227 17.35 10.74 16.75
N THR A 228 18.04 9.86 17.47
CA THR A 228 19.15 9.07 16.93
C THR A 228 18.77 7.61 16.68
N THR A 229 17.58 7.20 17.10
CA THR A 229 17.06 5.84 16.93
C THR A 229 15.79 5.81 16.05
N PRO A 230 15.49 4.68 15.38
CA PRO A 230 14.23 4.52 14.67
C PRO A 230 13.00 4.74 15.54
N ASP A 231 13.01 4.26 16.79
CA ASP A 231 11.89 4.40 17.73
C ASP A 231 11.62 5.86 18.09
N GLU A 232 12.67 6.65 18.37
CA GLU A 232 12.54 8.10 18.58
C GLU A 232 12.00 8.80 17.34
N PHE A 233 12.47 8.41 16.15
CA PHE A 233 11.99 8.98 14.89
C PHE A 233 10.49 8.78 14.75
N CYS A 234 10.02 7.54 14.93
CA CYS A 234 8.60 7.19 14.87
C CYS A 234 7.79 7.99 15.89
N ALA A 235 8.23 8.02 17.16
CA ALA A 235 7.53 8.70 18.24
C ALA A 235 7.39 10.21 17.98
N ARG A 236 8.49 10.87 17.59
CA ARG A 236 8.50 12.32 17.35
C ARG A 236 7.71 12.71 16.11
N ALA A 237 7.83 11.95 15.03
CA ALA A 237 7.06 12.19 13.81
C ALA A 237 5.55 12.07 14.04
N ARG A 238 5.09 11.08 14.84
CA ARG A 238 3.68 10.96 15.22
C ARG A 238 3.18 12.09 16.10
N ALA A 239 4.05 12.64 16.95
CA ALA A 239 3.67 13.68 17.90
C ALA A 239 3.51 15.07 17.27
N ASP A 240 4.16 15.36 16.13
CA ASP A 240 4.19 16.71 15.56
C ASP A 240 4.16 16.73 14.03
N ARG A 241 3.03 17.17 13.47
CA ARG A 241 2.86 17.37 12.02
C ARG A 241 3.86 18.39 11.45
N ARG A 242 4.14 19.48 12.17
CA ARG A 242 5.10 20.50 11.71
C ARG A 242 6.50 19.93 11.66
N LEU A 243 6.83 19.00 12.56
CA LEU A 243 8.11 18.28 12.52
C LEU A 243 8.23 17.43 11.25
N CYS A 244 7.18 16.70 10.87
CA CYS A 244 7.14 15.97 9.60
C CYS A 244 7.34 16.91 8.40
N ASP A 245 6.64 18.05 8.36
CA ASP A 245 6.78 19.03 7.28
C ASP A 245 8.23 19.56 7.18
N ARG A 246 8.88 19.83 8.33
CA ARG A 246 10.31 20.20 8.35
C ARG A 246 11.22 19.08 7.88
N GLY A 247 10.96 17.83 8.29
CA GLY A 247 11.71 16.65 7.85
C GLY A 247 11.62 16.42 6.34
N THR A 248 10.42 16.56 5.78
CA THR A 248 10.17 16.48 4.34
C THR A 248 10.93 17.59 3.59
N ARG A 249 10.84 18.85 4.05
CA ARG A 249 11.62 19.96 3.46
C ARG A 249 13.13 19.72 3.56
N LEU A 250 13.59 19.14 4.65
CA LEU A 250 15.00 18.85 4.86
C LEU A 250 15.56 17.90 3.79
N PHE A 251 14.78 16.94 3.29
CA PHE A 251 15.22 16.10 2.17
C PHE A 251 15.54 16.93 0.92
N LEU A 252 14.74 17.95 0.61
CA LEU A 252 14.99 18.87 -0.50
C LEU A 252 16.22 19.76 -0.23
N GLU A 253 16.32 20.32 0.98
CA GLU A 253 17.44 21.19 1.38
C GLU A 253 18.80 20.46 1.41
N GLU A 254 18.79 19.15 1.66
CA GLU A 254 19.98 18.29 1.59
C GLU A 254 20.20 17.69 0.19
N GLU A 255 19.45 18.15 -0.82
CA GLU A 255 19.53 17.70 -2.21
C GLU A 255 19.31 16.19 -2.39
N ARG A 256 18.48 15.58 -1.51
CA ARG A 256 18.29 14.12 -1.43
C ARG A 256 17.17 13.58 -2.30
N VAL A 257 16.52 14.44 -3.09
CA VAL A 257 15.30 14.12 -3.82
C VAL A 257 15.56 13.98 -5.31
N THR A 258 14.95 12.97 -5.93
CA THR A 258 14.92 12.74 -7.37
C THR A 258 13.51 12.40 -7.82
N ALA A 259 13.25 12.48 -9.12
CA ALA A 259 11.99 12.02 -9.70
C ALA A 259 11.87 10.49 -9.60
N SER A 260 10.65 10.01 -9.37
CA SER A 260 10.33 8.59 -9.47
C SER A 260 10.41 8.09 -10.91
N GLY A 261 10.28 8.99 -11.89
CA GLY A 261 10.17 8.66 -13.31
C GLY A 261 8.77 8.22 -13.71
N LEU A 262 7.76 8.44 -12.87
CA LEU A 262 6.35 8.11 -13.11
C LEU A 262 5.43 9.34 -13.10
N GLU A 263 5.98 10.52 -12.83
CA GLU A 263 5.24 11.80 -12.76
C GLU A 263 4.47 12.08 -14.06
N ARG A 264 5.02 11.66 -15.21
CA ARG A 264 4.40 11.81 -16.54
C ARG A 264 3.05 11.10 -16.70
N TYR A 265 2.71 10.16 -15.81
CA TYR A 265 1.45 9.42 -15.84
C TYR A 265 0.36 10.05 -14.96
N VAL A 266 0.70 11.06 -14.17
CA VAL A 266 -0.28 11.78 -13.34
C VAL A 266 -1.25 12.55 -14.25
N GLY A 267 -2.55 12.40 -13.99
CA GLY A 267 -3.61 13.00 -14.81
C GLY A 267 -3.81 12.35 -16.18
N GLY A 268 -3.00 11.34 -16.54
CA GLY A 268 -3.22 10.47 -17.68
C GLY A 268 -3.96 9.19 -17.26
N GLY A 269 -4.83 8.67 -18.13
CA GLY A 269 -5.55 7.42 -17.89
C GLY A 269 -6.86 7.35 -18.66
N PRO A 270 -7.53 6.17 -18.69
CA PRO A 270 -8.93 6.10 -19.07
C PRO A 270 -9.76 7.02 -18.16
N ASP A 271 -10.91 7.49 -18.63
CA ASP A 271 -11.87 8.21 -17.80
C ASP A 271 -12.09 7.39 -16.52
N ASP A 272 -11.70 7.96 -15.38
CA ASP A 272 -11.89 7.32 -14.09
C ASP A 272 -13.39 7.16 -13.88
N PRO A 273 -13.92 5.92 -13.84
CA PRO A 273 -15.36 5.69 -13.74
C PRO A 273 -15.94 6.24 -12.44
N PHE A 274 -15.10 6.60 -11.47
CA PHE A 274 -15.47 7.14 -10.18
C PHE A 274 -14.95 8.56 -9.93
N ALA A 275 -14.59 9.30 -10.99
CA ALA A 275 -14.11 10.66 -10.89
C ALA A 275 -15.09 11.53 -10.07
N GLY A 276 -14.63 12.05 -8.93
CA GLY A 276 -15.44 12.89 -8.04
C GLY A 276 -16.26 12.16 -6.97
N ALA A 277 -16.17 10.83 -6.88
CA ALA A 277 -16.74 10.09 -5.75
C ALA A 277 -16.11 10.57 -4.43
N ARG A 278 -16.96 10.95 -3.46
CA ARG A 278 -16.49 11.33 -2.13
C ARG A 278 -16.30 10.07 -1.29
N PRO A 279 -15.24 10.00 -0.47
CA PRO A 279 -15.13 8.94 0.52
C PRO A 279 -16.35 8.98 1.44
N PRO A 280 -16.86 7.81 1.87
CA PRO A 280 -17.88 7.75 2.90
C PRO A 280 -17.41 8.51 4.16
N SER A 281 -18.35 8.99 4.97
CA SER A 281 -17.98 9.58 6.26
C SER A 281 -17.36 8.51 7.15
N ALA A 282 -16.27 8.84 7.85
CA ALA A 282 -15.72 7.96 8.86
C ALA A 282 -16.81 7.56 9.86
N GLY A 283 -16.78 6.31 10.32
CA GLY A 283 -17.66 5.84 11.37
C GLY A 283 -17.49 6.66 12.66
N PRO A 284 -18.44 6.60 13.60
CA PRO A 284 -18.46 7.42 14.82
C PRO A 284 -17.25 7.26 15.76
N THR A 285 -16.26 6.43 15.41
CA THR A 285 -15.06 6.12 16.20
C THR A 285 -13.74 6.50 15.52
N GLY A 286 -13.73 7.07 14.32
CA GLY A 286 -12.50 7.45 13.62
C GLY A 286 -11.98 8.86 14.03
N PRO A 287 -10.69 9.05 14.32
CA PRO A 287 -10.14 10.40 14.44
C PRO A 287 -10.15 11.10 13.08
N THR A 288 -10.59 12.36 13.07
CA THR A 288 -10.65 13.21 11.87
C THR A 288 -9.21 13.47 11.32
N PRO A 289 -8.99 13.47 9.99
CA PRO A 289 -7.65 13.52 9.36
C PRO A 289 -6.76 14.76 9.70
#